data_AF-A0A563C8K0-F1
#
_entry.id   AF-A0A563C8K0-F1
#
_cell.length_a   1.000
_cell.length_b   1.000
_cell.length_c   1.000
_cell.angle_alpha   90.00
_cell.angle_beta   90.00
_cell.angle_gamma   90.00
#
_symmetry.space_group_name_H-M   'P 1'
#
loop_
_entity.id
_entity.type
_entity.pdbx_description
1 polymer ?
#
loop_
_entity_poly.entity_id
_entity_poly.type
_entity_poly.pdbx_seq_one_letter_code
_entity_poly.pdbx_strand_id
1 'polypeptide(L)'
;MEHSRGADVSAERSRSISSGDTSEKSTPAQERGAGDAGFADDVREASEAIRKEHSEGAELSITTRKTELIALLHYHLDLFDRYQPTLGRPFETLKRFFKIYIRDFDGAKELREKLMHTKNISEARQILEEIQYL
;
A
#
# COMPACT_ATOMS: atom_id res chain seq x y z
N MET A 1 -36.52 -12.97 51.94
CA MET A 1 -35.29 -13.79 52.00
C MET A 1 -34.56 -13.59 50.68
N GLU A 2 -33.96 -12.42 50.42
CA GLU A 2 -32.70 -11.92 50.99
C GLU A 2 -31.56 -12.91 50.77
N HIS A 3 -30.58 -12.57 49.92
CA HIS A 3 -29.13 -12.79 50.10
C HIS A 3 -28.44 -11.80 49.12
N SER A 4 -27.96 -10.64 49.57
CA SER A 4 -26.57 -10.39 49.97
C SER A 4 -25.64 -10.22 48.74
N ARG A 5 -25.23 -8.99 48.38
CA ARG A 5 -24.16 -8.13 48.96
C ARG A 5 -22.78 -8.36 48.32
N GLY A 6 -22.13 -7.25 47.99
CA GLY A 6 -20.67 -7.11 47.84
C GLY A 6 -20.24 -6.86 46.39
N ALA A 7 -19.30 -5.98 46.08
CA ALA A 7 -18.56 -5.01 46.87
C ALA A 7 -17.96 -3.98 45.90
N ASP A 8 -17.90 -2.74 46.35
CA ASP A 8 -17.01 -1.70 45.86
C ASP A 8 -15.55 -2.18 45.97
N VAL A 9 -14.77 -2.05 44.89
CA VAL A 9 -13.30 -2.02 44.97
C VAL A 9 -12.77 -0.97 44.01
N SER A 10 -12.38 0.12 44.64
CA SER A 10 -11.55 1.24 44.21
C SER A 10 -10.19 0.84 43.60
N ALA A 11 -9.57 1.86 43.00
CA ALA A 11 -8.13 2.10 42.86
C ALA A 11 -7.51 1.97 41.45
N GLU A 12 -7.28 3.16 40.88
CA GLU A 12 -6.00 3.68 40.42
C GLU A 12 -5.05 2.76 39.64
N ARG A 13 -4.53 3.25 38.50
CA ARG A 13 -3.13 3.71 38.43
C ARG A 13 -2.70 3.96 36.98
N SER A 14 -2.37 5.23 36.76
CA SER A 14 -1.65 5.81 35.63
C SER A 14 -0.44 4.99 35.18
N ARG A 15 -0.08 5.12 33.89
CA ARG A 15 1.31 5.27 33.44
C ARG A 15 1.34 5.83 32.02
N SER A 16 1.48 7.15 31.94
CA SER A 16 2.01 7.86 30.78
C SER A 16 3.48 7.49 30.63
N ILE A 17 3.90 7.01 29.47
CA ILE A 17 5.32 6.90 29.13
C ILE A 17 5.71 8.07 28.22
N SER A 18 6.33 9.05 28.85
CA SER A 18 7.18 10.05 28.22
C SER A 18 8.51 9.40 27.86
N SER A 19 8.93 9.53 26.62
CA SER A 19 10.31 9.30 26.17
C SER A 19 10.46 10.23 24.97
N GLY A 20 11.30 11.25 24.98
CA GLY A 20 12.62 11.33 25.59
C GLY A 20 13.51 11.80 24.46
N ASP A 21 13.74 13.11 24.43
CA ASP A 21 14.63 13.81 23.51
C ASP A 21 16.03 13.21 23.56
N THR A 22 16.61 12.91 22.40
CA THR A 22 18.05 12.63 22.24
C THR A 22 18.63 13.60 21.21
N SER A 23 18.82 14.83 21.67
CA SER A 23 20.10 15.54 21.74
C SER A 23 21.32 14.99 20.95
N GLU A 24 22.08 15.96 20.43
CA GLU A 24 23.52 15.98 20.05
C GLU A 24 23.85 15.54 18.61
N LYS A 25 24.01 16.48 17.66
CA LYS A 25 25.19 17.34 17.40
C LYS A 25 26.43 16.54 17.02
N SER A 26 26.88 16.66 15.77
CA SER A 26 28.25 17.10 15.39
C SER A 26 28.49 17.02 13.88
N THR A 27 28.57 18.19 13.25
CA THR A 27 29.50 18.48 12.13
C THR A 27 30.89 18.82 12.73
N PRO A 28 31.96 19.06 11.94
CA PRO A 28 32.61 18.27 10.88
C PRO A 28 34.15 18.11 11.13
N ALA A 29 34.82 17.12 10.54
CA ALA A 29 36.29 17.03 10.48
C ALA A 29 36.70 16.37 9.15
N GLN A 30 37.14 17.13 8.14
CA GLN A 30 38.51 17.58 7.85
C GLN A 30 39.51 16.44 7.61
N GLU A 31 39.94 16.27 6.35
CA GLU A 31 41.37 16.33 5.99
C GLU A 31 41.55 16.62 4.49
N ARG A 32 42.61 17.37 4.19
CA ARG A 32 43.08 17.83 2.88
C ARG A 32 43.84 16.71 2.17
N GLY A 33 43.69 16.62 0.84
CA GLY A 33 44.65 15.95 -0.02
C GLY A 33 44.76 16.70 -1.34
N ALA A 34 45.79 17.55 -1.47
CA ALA A 34 46.16 18.20 -2.72
C ALA A 34 46.91 17.18 -3.59
N GLY A 35 46.47 17.00 -4.82
CA GLY A 35 47.15 16.22 -5.85
C GLY A 35 46.84 16.81 -7.21
N ASP A 36 47.72 17.71 -7.63
CA ASP A 36 47.85 18.25 -8.99
C ASP A 36 48.22 17.14 -9.98
N ALA A 37 47.56 17.09 -11.13
CA ALA A 37 48.16 16.80 -12.43
C ALA A 37 47.06 16.77 -13.50
N GLY A 38 47.08 17.76 -14.39
CA GLY A 38 46.23 17.78 -15.57
C GLY A 38 46.56 16.66 -16.55
N PHE A 39 45.53 16.13 -17.21
CA PHE A 39 45.69 15.39 -18.45
C PHE A 39 44.48 15.65 -19.36
N ALA A 40 44.80 16.29 -20.50
CA ALA A 40 44.16 16.32 -21.80
C ALA A 40 42.63 16.11 -21.94
N ASP A 41 42.03 17.17 -22.48
CA ASP A 41 41.10 17.25 -23.61
C ASP A 41 40.65 15.95 -24.32
N ASP A 42 39.39 16.01 -24.77
CA ASP A 42 38.74 15.26 -25.85
C ASP A 42 38.41 13.76 -25.65
N VAL A 43 37.25 13.48 -25.02
CA VAL A 43 36.26 12.54 -25.57
C VAL A 43 34.85 13.00 -25.19
N ARG A 44 34.29 13.81 -26.07
CA ARG A 44 32.85 14.00 -26.27
C ARG A 44 32.14 12.64 -26.31
N GLU A 45 31.06 12.51 -25.53
CA GLU A 45 29.90 11.68 -25.89
C GLU A 45 30.03 10.16 -25.66
N ALA A 46 30.16 9.77 -24.38
CA ALA A 46 29.82 8.42 -23.92
C ALA A 46 29.07 8.38 -22.58
N SER A 47 28.53 9.52 -22.11
CA SER A 47 27.86 9.64 -20.81
C SER A 47 26.37 9.28 -20.80
N GLU A 48 25.78 8.87 -21.92
CA GLU A 48 24.35 8.53 -22.02
C GLU A 48 24.05 7.03 -22.19
N ALA A 49 25.02 6.12 -21.96
CA ALA A 49 24.76 4.67 -22.05
C ALA A 49 24.75 3.93 -20.71
N ILE A 50 25.02 4.59 -19.58
CA ILE A 50 25.09 3.92 -18.26
C ILE A 50 24.35 4.74 -17.21
N ARG A 51 23.06 4.97 -17.46
CA ARG A 51 22.11 5.47 -16.44
C ARG A 51 20.65 5.10 -16.73
N LYS A 52 20.42 4.07 -17.55
CA LYS A 52 19.08 3.68 -18.01
C LYS A 52 18.81 2.18 -17.93
N GLU A 53 19.43 1.49 -16.99
CA GLU A 53 19.33 0.02 -16.86
C GLU A 53 19.04 -0.40 -15.40
N HIS A 54 18.28 0.43 -14.67
CA HIS A 54 17.80 0.08 -13.32
C HIS A 54 16.36 0.52 -13.01
N SER A 55 15.71 1.32 -13.87
CA SER A 55 14.33 1.77 -13.64
C SER A 55 13.27 0.85 -14.26
N GLU A 56 13.57 0.10 -15.33
CA GLU A 56 12.53 -0.61 -16.09
C GLU A 56 12.07 -1.94 -15.46
N GLY A 57 12.94 -2.64 -14.73
CA GLY A 57 12.59 -3.93 -14.12
C GLY A 57 11.64 -3.84 -12.91
N ALA A 58 11.68 -2.73 -12.16
CA ALA A 58 10.79 -2.53 -11.02
C ALA A 58 9.34 -2.22 -11.47
N GLU A 59 9.20 -1.48 -12.57
CA GLU A 59 7.90 -1.05 -13.11
C GLU A 59 7.08 -2.22 -13.68
N LEU A 60 7.74 -3.17 -14.34
CA LEU A 60 7.13 -4.44 -14.80
C LEU A 60 6.61 -5.30 -13.63
N SER A 61 7.31 -5.32 -12.49
CA SER A 61 6.87 -6.07 -11.31
C SER A 61 5.62 -5.46 -10.66
N ILE A 62 5.51 -4.12 -10.65
CA ILE A 62 4.38 -3.41 -10.01
C ILE A 62 3.13 -3.55 -10.86
N THR A 63 3.24 -3.40 -12.18
CA THR A 63 2.14 -3.61 -13.14
C THR A 63 1.63 -5.06 -13.11
N THR A 64 2.53 -6.04 -13.03
CA THR A 64 2.14 -7.46 -12.87
C THR A 64 1.39 -7.67 -11.55
N ARG A 65 1.86 -7.12 -10.42
CA ARG A 65 1.13 -7.24 -9.14
C ARG A 65 -0.24 -6.56 -9.16
N LYS A 66 -0.37 -5.39 -9.79
CA LYS A 66 -1.66 -4.70 -9.96
C LYS A 66 -2.65 -5.58 -10.72
N THR A 67 -2.22 -6.15 -11.85
CA THR A 67 -3.10 -6.98 -12.69
C THR A 67 -3.52 -8.28 -11.99
N GLU A 68 -2.62 -8.92 -11.25
CA GLU A 68 -2.94 -10.09 -10.41
C GLU A 68 -3.99 -9.78 -9.32
N LEU A 69 -3.84 -8.64 -8.62
CA LEU A 69 -4.79 -8.22 -7.59
C LEU A 69 -6.18 -7.95 -8.17
N ILE A 70 -6.24 -7.32 -9.35
CA ILE A 70 -7.49 -7.08 -10.07
C ILE A 70 -8.13 -8.40 -10.52
N ALA A 71 -7.34 -9.33 -11.08
CA ALA A 71 -7.81 -10.64 -11.50
C ALA A 71 -8.36 -11.46 -10.31
N LEU A 72 -7.67 -11.42 -9.16
CA LEU A 72 -8.14 -12.06 -7.92
C LEU A 72 -9.47 -11.47 -7.43
N LEU A 73 -9.62 -10.15 -7.49
CA LEU A 73 -10.87 -9.50 -7.14
C LEU A 73 -12.00 -9.94 -8.09
N HIS A 74 -11.76 -9.94 -9.41
CA HIS A 74 -12.71 -10.44 -10.41
C HIS A 74 -13.15 -11.88 -10.13
N TYR A 75 -12.19 -12.75 -9.84
CA TYR A 75 -12.48 -14.14 -9.50
C TYR A 75 -13.34 -14.25 -8.23
N HIS A 76 -13.09 -13.42 -7.22
CA HIS A 76 -13.94 -13.37 -6.02
C HIS A 76 -15.37 -12.93 -6.37
N LEU A 77 -15.54 -11.94 -7.27
CA LEU A 77 -16.87 -11.52 -7.75
C LEU A 77 -17.60 -12.69 -8.44
N ASP A 78 -16.90 -13.48 -9.27
CA ASP A 78 -17.45 -14.69 -9.92
C ASP A 78 -17.91 -15.74 -8.91
N LEU A 79 -17.07 -16.02 -7.91
CA LEU A 79 -17.41 -16.96 -6.86
C LEU A 79 -18.60 -16.46 -6.05
N PHE A 80 -18.61 -15.18 -5.67
CA PHE A 80 -19.69 -14.61 -4.90
C PHE A 80 -21.02 -14.71 -5.64
N ASP A 81 -21.04 -14.42 -6.94
CA ASP A 81 -22.22 -14.54 -7.80
C ASP A 81 -22.70 -16.00 -7.91
N ARG A 82 -21.78 -16.94 -8.13
CA ARG A 82 -22.10 -18.37 -8.17
C ARG A 82 -22.71 -18.90 -6.87
N TYR A 83 -22.21 -18.43 -5.73
CA TYR A 83 -22.65 -18.89 -4.41
C TYR A 83 -23.72 -17.99 -3.77
N GLN A 84 -24.14 -16.89 -4.42
CA GLN A 84 -25.25 -16.05 -3.97
C GLN A 84 -26.52 -16.83 -3.61
N PRO A 85 -27.05 -17.72 -4.47
CA PRO A 85 -28.28 -18.44 -4.17
C PRO A 85 -28.16 -19.37 -2.96
N THR A 86 -26.94 -19.81 -2.61
CA THR A 86 -26.69 -20.72 -1.50
C THR A 86 -26.38 -19.97 -0.20
N LEU A 87 -25.63 -18.87 -0.27
CA LEU A 87 -25.13 -18.15 0.89
C LEU A 87 -26.05 -17.02 1.34
N GLY A 88 -26.83 -16.41 0.43
CA GLY A 88 -27.73 -15.29 0.73
C GLY A 88 -27.02 -14.10 1.42
N ARG A 89 -25.70 -13.97 1.24
CA ARG A 89 -24.90 -12.98 1.97
C ARG A 89 -25.04 -11.60 1.32
N PRO A 90 -25.17 -10.53 2.12
CA PRO A 90 -25.27 -9.18 1.58
C PRO A 90 -23.97 -8.78 0.89
N PHE A 91 -24.08 -8.04 -0.22
CA PHE A 91 -22.98 -7.50 -1.01
C PHE A 91 -22.00 -6.64 -0.18
N GLU A 92 -22.47 -6.02 0.90
CA GLU A 92 -21.62 -5.27 1.84
C GLU A 92 -20.48 -6.11 2.44
N THR A 93 -20.65 -7.43 2.54
CA THR A 93 -19.58 -8.34 2.97
C THR A 93 -18.43 -8.35 1.96
N LEU A 94 -18.76 -8.28 0.66
CA LEU A 94 -17.79 -8.30 -0.43
C LEU A 94 -16.93 -7.04 -0.45
N LYS A 95 -17.53 -5.87 -0.16
CA LYS A 95 -16.81 -4.60 -0.01
C LYS A 95 -15.69 -4.64 1.02
N ARG A 96 -15.80 -5.47 2.05
CA ARG A 96 -14.73 -5.65 3.05
C ARG A 96 -13.46 -6.24 2.44
N PHE A 97 -13.56 -6.98 1.35
CA PHE A 97 -12.43 -7.58 0.65
C PHE A 97 -11.81 -6.64 -0.39
N PHE A 98 -12.53 -5.65 -0.89
CA PHE A 98 -11.98 -4.70 -1.88
C PHE A 98 -10.74 -3.97 -1.36
N LYS A 99 -10.73 -3.59 -0.07
CA LYS A 99 -9.55 -2.97 0.57
C LYS A 99 -8.35 -3.91 0.73
N ILE A 100 -8.54 -5.22 0.57
CA ILE A 100 -7.47 -6.23 0.69
C ILE A 100 -6.79 -6.39 -0.67
N TYR A 101 -7.58 -6.43 -1.75
CA TYR A 101 -7.06 -6.56 -3.10
C TYR A 101 -6.55 -5.23 -3.66
N ILE A 102 -7.23 -4.12 -3.39
CA ILE A 102 -6.83 -2.81 -3.90
C ILE A 102 -5.88 -2.13 -2.90
N ARG A 103 -4.59 -2.46 -3.00
CA ARG A 103 -3.54 -1.95 -2.09
C ARG A 103 -2.24 -1.64 -2.84
N ASP A 104 -1.56 -0.56 -2.42
CA ASP A 104 -0.16 -0.22 -2.77
C ASP A 104 0.17 -0.12 -4.28
N PHE A 105 -0.75 0.41 -5.10
CA PHE A 105 -0.46 0.74 -6.50
C PHE A 105 -1.01 2.12 -6.90
N ASP A 106 -0.51 2.66 -8.00
CA ASP A 106 -0.88 3.99 -8.48
C ASP A 106 -2.35 4.02 -8.96
N GLY A 107 -3.13 4.97 -8.44
CA GLY A 107 -4.59 5.02 -8.63
C GLY A 107 -5.42 4.06 -7.76
N ALA A 108 -4.81 3.27 -6.87
CA ALA A 108 -5.54 2.33 -6.00
C ALA A 108 -6.57 3.02 -5.08
N LYS A 109 -6.27 4.23 -4.60
CA LYS A 109 -7.17 4.99 -3.72
C LYS A 109 -8.48 5.32 -4.42
N GLU A 110 -8.40 5.87 -5.63
CA GLU A 110 -9.57 6.26 -6.44
C GLU A 110 -10.39 5.04 -6.83
N LEU A 111 -9.72 3.96 -7.25
CA LEU A 111 -10.38 2.70 -7.56
C LEU A 111 -11.13 2.14 -6.35
N ARG A 112 -10.48 2.13 -5.18
CA ARG A 112 -11.11 1.68 -3.94
C ARG A 112 -12.34 2.52 -3.62
N GLU A 113 -12.26 3.83 -3.76
CA GLU A 113 -13.39 4.73 -3.52
C GLU A 113 -14.55 4.45 -4.49
N LYS A 114 -14.27 4.32 -5.80
CA LYS A 114 -15.25 3.92 -6.80
C LYS A 114 -15.92 2.58 -6.42
N LEU A 115 -15.13 1.57 -6.06
CA LEU A 115 -15.64 0.25 -5.67
C LEU A 115 -16.47 0.28 -4.38
N MET A 116 -16.16 1.15 -3.41
CA MET A 116 -16.98 1.28 -2.19
C MET A 116 -18.39 1.80 -2.48
N HIS A 117 -18.54 2.67 -3.49
CA HIS A 117 -19.82 3.27 -3.86
C HIS A 117 -20.72 2.35 -4.70
N THR A 118 -20.19 1.25 -5.22
CA THR A 118 -20.98 0.27 -5.97
C THR A 118 -22.04 -0.38 -5.09
N LYS A 119 -23.17 -0.74 -5.70
CA LYS A 119 -24.28 -1.45 -5.03
C LYS A 119 -24.44 -2.88 -5.52
N ASN A 120 -23.89 -3.17 -6.69
CA ASN A 120 -24.09 -4.42 -7.40
C ASN A 120 -22.76 -5.01 -7.87
N ILE A 121 -22.73 -6.34 -8.04
CA ILE A 121 -21.56 -7.06 -8.58
C ILE A 121 -21.25 -6.60 -10.02
N SER A 122 -22.29 -6.34 -10.82
CA SER A 122 -22.15 -5.87 -12.21
C SER A 122 -21.44 -4.53 -12.31
N GLU A 123 -21.78 -3.57 -11.44
CA GLU A 123 -21.11 -2.25 -11.37
C GLU A 123 -19.63 -2.41 -11.00
N ALA A 124 -19.33 -3.30 -10.05
CA ALA A 124 -17.96 -3.58 -9.66
C ALA A 124 -17.14 -4.18 -10.81
N ARG A 125 -17.71 -5.12 -11.59
CA ARG A 125 -17.04 -5.67 -12.79
C ARG A 125 -16.76 -4.62 -13.84
N GLN A 126 -17.74 -3.76 -14.13
CA GLN A 126 -17.59 -2.72 -15.13
C GLN A 126 -16.44 -1.77 -14.81
N ILE A 127 -16.29 -1.37 -13.54
CA ILE A 127 -15.19 -0.53 -13.08
C ILE A 127 -13.83 -1.23 -13.24
N LEU A 128 -13.78 -2.54 -12.99
CA LEU A 128 -12.54 -3.31 -13.12
C LEU A 128 -12.14 -3.54 -14.58
N GLU A 129 -13.12 -3.77 -15.47
CA GLU A 129 -12.89 -3.87 -16.92
C GLU A 129 -12.37 -2.55 -17.50
N GLU A 130 -12.93 -1.41 -17.07
CA GLU A 130 -12.45 -0.08 -17.48
C GLU A 130 -10.95 0.11 -17.19
N ILE A 131 -10.46 -0.45 -16.08
CA ILE A 131 -9.06 -0.32 -15.65
C ILE A 131 -8.13 -1.33 -16.30
N GLN A 132 -8.66 -2.49 -16.74
CA GLN A 132 -7.87 -3.45 -17.52
C GLN A 132 -7.71 -3.03 -18.98
N TYR A 133 -8.67 -2.27 -19.52
CA TYR A 133 -8.63 -1.78 -20.91
C TYR A 133 -7.91 -0.43 -21.08
N LEU A 134 -7.57 0.26 -19.98
CA LEU A 134 -6.75 1.48 -19.94
C LEU A 134 -5.28 1.16 -19.72
#